data_AF-A0AA36CWF8-F1
#
_entry.id   AF-A0AA36CWF8-F1
#
_cell.length_a   1.000
_cell.length_b   1.000
_cell.length_c   1.000
_cell.angle_alpha   90.00
_cell.angle_beta   90.00
_cell.angle_gamma   90.00
#
_symmetry.space_group_name_H-M   'P 1'
#
loop_
_entity.id
_entity.type
_entity.pdbx_description
1 polymer ?
#
loop_
_entity_poly.entity_id
_entity_poly.type
_entity_poly.pdbx_seq_one_letter_code
_entity_poly.pdbx_strand_id
1 'polypeptide(L)'
;MKFLVFLAAGLALALAQSIGQCNVCHFILAQAINHQATNHDNKTALESFLLSSCQGVLHIWGPAAFQFCHQDIAQNMDTIYADVEGKVPMKRAPTCTTVCQQRRHRCGRRKIVCS
;
A
#
# COMPACT_ATOMS: atom_id res chain seq x y z
N MET A 1 32.39 21.37 -19.99
CA MET A 1 32.25 20.16 -19.14
C MET A 1 31.51 20.55 -17.86
N LYS A 2 30.17 20.55 -17.84
CA LYS A 2 29.38 20.99 -16.65
C LYS A 2 27.92 20.54 -16.74
N PHE A 3 27.66 19.24 -16.90
CA PHE A 3 26.29 18.68 -16.93
C PHE A 3 26.25 17.26 -16.35
N LEU A 4 26.72 17.05 -15.13
CA LEU A 4 26.60 15.75 -14.45
C LEU A 4 26.46 15.89 -12.93
N VAL A 5 25.49 16.67 -12.43
CA VAL A 5 25.19 16.70 -10.98
C VAL A 5 23.68 16.91 -10.71
N PHE A 6 22.79 16.09 -11.29
CA PHE A 6 21.36 16.14 -10.90
C PHE A 6 20.65 14.78 -10.82
N LEU A 7 21.33 13.66 -11.04
CA LEU A 7 20.68 12.34 -11.13
C LEU A 7 20.59 11.56 -9.81
N ALA A 8 21.23 12.00 -8.73
CA ALA A 8 21.24 11.25 -7.47
C ALA A 8 20.04 11.56 -6.53
N ALA A 9 19.50 12.78 -6.54
CA ALA A 9 18.45 13.19 -5.61
C ALA A 9 17.06 12.59 -5.94
N GLY A 10 16.76 12.36 -7.23
CA GLY A 10 15.47 11.80 -7.65
C GLY A 10 15.25 10.35 -7.21
N LEU A 11 16.32 9.57 -7.02
CA LEU A 11 16.21 8.16 -6.66
C LEU A 11 15.80 7.96 -5.18
N ALA A 12 16.25 8.85 -4.29
CA ALA A 12 15.96 8.77 -2.86
C ALA A 12 14.50 9.12 -2.53
N LEU A 13 13.93 10.13 -3.20
CA LEU A 13 12.51 10.48 -3.03
C LEU A 13 11.57 9.38 -3.54
N ALA A 14 11.86 8.79 -4.69
CA ALA A 14 11.04 7.71 -5.24
C ALA A 14 11.04 6.47 -4.35
N LEU A 15 12.18 6.16 -3.70
CA LEU A 15 12.28 5.07 -2.74
C LEU A 15 11.49 5.38 -1.46
N ALA A 16 11.65 6.57 -0.87
CA ALA A 16 10.90 6.95 0.33
C ALA A 16 9.37 6.92 0.12
N GLN A 17 8.91 7.36 -1.05
CA GLN A 17 7.49 7.29 -1.44
C GLN A 17 7.00 5.83 -1.54
N SER A 18 7.80 4.94 -2.14
CA SER A 18 7.45 3.52 -2.25
C SER A 18 7.39 2.80 -0.89
N ILE A 19 8.19 3.25 0.10
CA ILE A 19 8.19 2.67 1.45
C ILE A 19 6.92 3.09 2.19
N GLY A 20 6.54 4.37 2.13
CA GLY A 20 5.32 4.88 2.76
C GLY A 20 4.05 4.25 2.17
N GLN A 21 3.98 4.12 0.85
CA GLN A 21 2.83 3.53 0.15
C GLN A 21 2.64 2.04 0.48
N CYS A 22 3.74 1.27 0.57
CA CYS A 22 3.67 -0.14 0.96
C CYS A 22 3.16 -0.31 2.40
N ASN A 23 3.59 0.55 3.33
CA ASN A 23 3.09 0.53 4.71
C ASN A 23 1.59 0.87 4.79
N VAL A 24 1.13 1.85 4.01
CA VAL A 24 -0.30 2.21 3.95
C VAL A 24 -1.12 1.06 3.38
N CYS A 25 -0.65 0.40 2.32
CA CYS A 25 -1.36 -0.75 1.75
C CYS A 25 -1.46 -1.91 2.77
N HIS A 26 -0.36 -2.22 3.46
CA HIS A 26 -0.39 -3.23 4.53
C HIS A 26 -1.36 -2.86 5.66
N PHE A 27 -1.44 -1.57 6.02
CA PHE A 27 -2.41 -1.08 6.98
C PHE A 27 -3.86 -1.30 6.51
N ILE A 28 -4.19 -0.93 5.26
CA ILE A 28 -5.52 -1.12 4.68
C ILE A 28 -5.92 -2.60 4.73
N LEU A 29 -5.04 -3.49 4.26
CA LEU A 29 -5.33 -4.92 4.22
C LEU A 29 -5.50 -5.51 5.63
N ALA A 30 -4.66 -5.12 6.59
CA ALA A 30 -4.78 -5.58 7.97
C ALA A 30 -6.10 -5.13 8.61
N GLN A 31 -6.51 -3.87 8.38
CA GLN A 31 -7.80 -3.37 8.85
C GLN A 31 -8.97 -4.12 8.20
N ALA A 32 -8.89 -4.36 6.89
CA ALA A 32 -9.92 -5.07 6.16
C ALA A 32 -10.14 -6.49 6.70
N ILE A 33 -9.05 -7.22 6.96
CA ILE A 33 -9.08 -8.58 7.50
C ILE A 33 -9.64 -8.60 8.92
N ASN A 34 -9.11 -7.76 9.81
CA ASN A 34 -9.54 -7.72 11.21
C ASN A 34 -11.03 -7.39 11.33
N HIS A 35 -11.50 -6.43 10.53
CA HIS A 35 -12.90 -6.03 10.51
C HIS A 35 -13.78 -7.14 9.95
N GLN A 36 -13.38 -7.78 8.84
CA GLN A 36 -14.15 -8.87 8.23
C GLN A 36 -14.18 -10.15 9.05
N ALA A 37 -13.11 -10.44 9.78
CA ALA A 37 -13.09 -11.57 10.71
C ALA A 37 -14.13 -11.45 11.84
N THR A 38 -14.65 -10.23 12.08
CA THR A 38 -15.63 -9.96 13.14
C THR A 38 -17.02 -9.65 12.60
N ASN A 39 -17.12 -8.78 11.60
CA ASN A 39 -18.40 -8.18 11.19
C ASN A 39 -19.04 -8.83 9.96
N HIS A 40 -18.27 -9.53 9.12
CA HIS A 40 -18.78 -10.15 7.87
C HIS A 40 -19.55 -9.16 6.97
N ASP A 41 -19.07 -7.93 6.87
CA ASP A 41 -19.72 -6.82 6.18
C ASP A 41 -19.78 -7.02 4.65
N ASN A 42 -20.77 -6.41 4.01
CA ASN A 42 -20.75 -6.27 2.55
C ASN A 42 -19.66 -5.27 2.10
N LYS A 43 -19.38 -5.24 0.79
CA LYS A 43 -18.33 -4.37 0.21
C LYS A 43 -18.48 -2.90 0.61
N THR A 44 -19.68 -2.34 0.56
CA THR A 44 -19.94 -0.92 0.86
C THR A 44 -19.67 -0.56 2.32
N ALA A 45 -20.06 -1.45 3.24
CA ALA A 45 -19.80 -1.27 4.66
C ALA A 45 -18.29 -1.39 4.97
N LEU A 46 -17.61 -2.36 4.35
CA LEU A 46 -16.15 -2.50 4.46
C LEU A 46 -15.43 -1.26 3.91
N GLU A 47 -15.82 -0.76 2.75
CA GLU A 47 -15.23 0.45 2.15
C GLU A 47 -15.37 1.65 3.07
N SER A 48 -16.57 1.88 3.62
CA SER A 48 -16.83 2.97 4.58
C SER A 48 -15.94 2.87 5.82
N PHE A 49 -15.77 1.65 6.34
CA PHE A 49 -14.87 1.38 7.47
C PHE A 49 -13.40 1.65 7.12
N LEU A 50 -12.94 1.23 5.94
CA LEU A 50 -11.55 1.43 5.53
C LEU A 50 -11.25 2.92 5.30
N LEU A 51 -12.17 3.67 4.71
CA LEU A 51 -12.02 5.11 4.52
C LEU A 51 -11.98 5.86 5.86
N SER A 52 -12.78 5.45 6.86
CA SER A 52 -12.69 6.04 8.21
C SER A 52 -11.34 5.70 8.88
N SER A 53 -10.85 4.48 8.66
CA SER A 53 -9.55 4.01 9.18
C SER A 53 -8.36 4.78 8.60
N CYS A 54 -8.50 5.39 7.42
CA CYS A 54 -7.46 6.26 6.86
C CYS A 54 -7.15 7.47 7.77
N GLN A 55 -8.04 7.90 8.67
CA GLN A 55 -7.70 8.94 9.65
C GLN A 55 -6.50 8.55 10.53
N GLY A 56 -6.31 7.26 10.83
CA GLY A 56 -5.11 6.78 11.53
C GLY A 56 -3.83 6.97 10.71
N VAL A 57 -3.90 6.80 9.38
CA VAL A 57 -2.79 7.02 8.45
C VAL A 57 -2.33 8.47 8.46
N LEU A 58 -3.26 9.43 8.54
CA LEU A 58 -2.94 10.86 8.60
C LEU A 58 -2.02 11.18 9.79
N HIS A 59 -2.33 10.64 10.97
CA HIS A 59 -1.57 10.90 12.19
C HIS A 59 -0.19 10.24 12.20
N ILE A 60 -0.04 9.08 11.55
CA ILE A 60 1.19 8.28 11.59
C ILE A 60 2.15 8.65 10.45
N TRP A 61 1.63 8.81 9.23
CA TRP A 61 2.43 8.93 8.01
C TRP A 61 2.15 10.23 7.22
N GLY A 62 1.24 11.08 7.70
CA GLY A 62 1.01 12.42 7.18
C GLY A 62 0.05 12.51 5.98
N PRO A 63 -0.14 13.72 5.44
CA PRO A 63 -1.19 14.00 4.45
C PRO A 63 -1.06 13.23 3.13
N ALA A 64 0.18 13.02 2.66
CA ALA A 64 0.42 12.29 1.42
C ALA A 64 0.03 10.80 1.56
N ALA A 65 0.32 10.20 2.71
CA ALA A 65 -0.09 8.84 3.03
C ALA A 65 -1.61 8.72 3.18
N PHE A 66 -2.25 9.74 3.77
CA PHE A 66 -3.70 9.82 3.88
C PHE A 66 -4.39 9.88 2.52
N GLN A 67 -3.90 10.72 1.61
CA GLN A 67 -4.40 10.80 0.24
C GLN A 67 -4.21 9.48 -0.52
N PHE A 68 -3.03 8.87 -0.38
CA PHE A 68 -2.76 7.56 -0.96
C PHE A 68 -3.72 6.50 -0.39
N CYS A 69 -4.00 6.50 0.91
CA CYS A 69 -4.95 5.57 1.54
C CYS A 69 -6.34 5.66 0.91
N HIS A 70 -6.89 6.87 0.80
CA HIS A 70 -8.18 7.10 0.16
C HIS A 70 -8.20 6.67 -1.31
N GLN A 71 -7.16 7.04 -2.06
CA GLN A 71 -7.06 6.70 -3.47
C GLN A 71 -6.94 5.20 -3.69
N ASP A 72 -6.12 4.51 -2.90
CA ASP A 72 -5.86 3.08 -3.05
C ASP A 72 -7.10 2.25 -2.72
N ILE A 73 -7.87 2.63 -1.70
CA ILE A 73 -9.18 2.03 -1.41
C ILE A 73 -10.14 2.24 -2.58
N ALA A 74 -10.33 3.49 -3.01
CA ALA A 74 -11.28 3.82 -4.08
C ALA A 74 -10.96 3.11 -5.41
N GLN A 75 -9.67 2.94 -5.73
CA GLN A 75 -9.23 2.30 -6.97
C GLN A 75 -9.23 0.77 -6.90
N ASN A 76 -9.06 0.18 -5.71
CA ASN A 76 -8.83 -1.25 -5.57
C ASN A 76 -9.84 -1.99 -4.69
N MET A 77 -10.95 -1.36 -4.27
CA MET A 77 -11.91 -1.95 -3.33
C MET A 77 -12.44 -3.33 -3.76
N ASP A 78 -12.67 -3.56 -5.06
CA ASP A 78 -13.06 -4.88 -5.57
C ASP A 78 -12.03 -5.97 -5.26
N THR A 79 -10.75 -5.64 -5.41
CA THR A 79 -9.64 -6.55 -5.14
C THR A 79 -9.48 -6.76 -3.64
N ILE A 80 -9.52 -5.68 -2.85
CA ILE A 80 -9.46 -5.75 -1.38
C ILE A 80 -10.58 -6.65 -0.84
N TYR A 81 -11.81 -6.48 -1.33
CA TYR A 81 -12.95 -7.28 -0.90
C TYR A 81 -12.79 -8.77 -1.27
N ALA A 82 -12.36 -9.06 -2.50
CA ALA A 82 -12.10 -10.42 -2.93
C ALA A 82 -10.96 -11.10 -2.15
N ASP A 83 -9.93 -10.34 -1.78
CA ASP A 83 -8.80 -10.82 -0.96
C ASP A 83 -9.28 -11.22 0.45
N VAL A 84 -10.13 -10.41 1.09
CA VAL A 84 -10.61 -10.69 2.47
C VAL A 84 -11.73 -11.71 2.54
N GLU A 85 -12.54 -11.86 1.49
CA GLU A 85 -13.50 -12.97 1.37
C GLU A 85 -12.82 -14.32 1.06
N GLY A 86 -11.49 -14.35 0.92
CA GLY A 86 -10.75 -15.57 0.60
C GLY A 86 -10.94 -16.06 -0.84
N LYS A 87 -11.54 -15.24 -1.72
CA LYS A 87 -11.64 -15.52 -3.16
C LYS A 87 -10.28 -15.42 -3.86
N VAL A 88 -9.33 -14.74 -3.21
CA VAL A 88 -7.93 -14.68 -3.64
C VAL A 88 -7.03 -15.09 -2.47
N PRO A 89 -6.07 -16.02 -2.65
CA PRO A 89 -5.15 -16.39 -1.58
C PRO A 89 -4.26 -15.18 -1.24
N MET A 90 -4.27 -14.73 0.02
CA MET A 90 -3.51 -13.55 0.50
C MET A 90 -2.03 -13.49 0.11
N LYS A 91 -1.39 -14.65 -0.16
CA LYS A 91 -0.02 -14.71 -0.73
C LYS A 91 0.11 -14.08 -2.12
N ARG A 92 -1.00 -13.75 -2.77
CA ARG A 92 -1.10 -13.18 -4.13
C ARG A 92 -1.95 -11.91 -4.20
N ALA A 93 -2.37 -11.33 -3.07
CA ALA A 93 -3.19 -10.10 -3.02
C ALA A 93 -2.57 -9.00 -3.90
N PRO A 94 -3.09 -8.76 -5.12
CA PRO A 94 -2.37 -7.99 -6.14
C PRO A 94 -2.26 -6.50 -5.78
N THR A 95 -3.19 -6.02 -4.96
CA THR A 95 -3.27 -4.70 -4.33
C THR A 95 -1.94 -4.26 -3.74
N CYS A 96 -1.47 -4.93 -2.69
CA CYS A 96 -0.18 -4.55 -2.08
C CYS A 96 1.02 -5.14 -2.81
N THR A 97 0.83 -6.25 -3.52
CA THR A 97 1.96 -6.90 -4.18
C THR A 97 2.53 -6.00 -5.27
N THR A 98 1.74 -5.26 -6.04
CA THR A 98 2.26 -4.37 -7.10
C THR A 98 2.96 -3.12 -6.52
N VAL A 99 2.37 -2.51 -5.50
CA VAL A 99 2.93 -1.35 -4.77
C VAL A 99 4.23 -1.72 -4.05
N CYS A 100 4.32 -2.92 -3.49
CA CYS A 100 5.50 -3.41 -2.78
C CYS A 100 6.50 -4.19 -3.70
N GLN A 101 6.08 -4.73 -4.86
CA GLN A 101 6.94 -5.48 -5.81
C GLN A 101 7.89 -4.59 -6.59
N GLN A 102 7.65 -3.28 -6.65
CA GLN A 102 8.68 -2.34 -7.09
C GLN A 102 9.98 -2.48 -6.27
N ARG A 103 9.94 -3.04 -5.04
CA ARG A 103 11.14 -3.51 -4.32
C ARG A 103 11.72 -4.82 -4.87
N ARG A 104 10.90 -5.84 -5.15
CA ARG A 104 11.40 -7.18 -5.54
C ARG A 104 12.10 -7.19 -6.89
N HIS A 105 11.64 -6.41 -7.86
CA HIS A 105 12.29 -6.37 -9.18
C HIS A 105 13.64 -5.62 -9.20
N ARG A 106 13.93 -4.75 -8.21
CA ARG A 106 15.26 -4.13 -8.06
C ARG A 106 16.19 -4.90 -7.11
N CYS A 107 15.67 -5.58 -6.09
CA CYS A 107 16.49 -6.40 -5.19
C CYS A 107 16.77 -7.81 -5.72
N GLY A 108 15.99 -8.31 -6.68
CA GLY A 108 16.10 -9.68 -7.19
C GLY A 108 17.24 -9.94 -8.19
N ARG A 109 17.96 -8.91 -8.67
CA ARG A 109 19.08 -9.12 -9.61
C ARG A 109 20.48 -8.86 -9.04
N ARG A 110 20.62 -8.16 -7.91
CA ARG A 110 21.90 -8.04 -7.20
C ARG A 110 21.64 -7.91 -5.71
N LYS A 111 22.27 -8.80 -4.93
CA LYS A 111 22.42 -8.73 -3.47
C LYS A 111 22.92 -7.34 -3.07
N ILE A 112 22.05 -6.39 -2.73
CA ILE A 112 22.45 -5.16 -2.05
C ILE A 112 21.33 -4.82 -1.07
N VAL A 113 21.60 -5.15 0.20
CA VAL A 113 21.10 -4.53 1.43
C VAL A 113 19.70 -3.93 1.35
N CYS A 114 18.71 -4.67 1.86
CA CYS A 114 17.46 -4.07 2.34
C CYS A 114 17.72 -3.62 3.78
N SER A 115 18.06 -2.36 3.98
CA SER A 115 18.00 -1.71 5.31
C SER A 115 16.57 -1.40 5.69
#